data_AF-A0A259TZF8-F1
#
_entry.id   AF-A0A259TZF8-F1
#
_cell.length_a   1.000
_cell.length_b   1.000
_cell.length_c   1.000
_cell.angle_alpha   90.00
_cell.angle_beta   90.00
_cell.angle_gamma   90.00
#
_symmetry.space_group_name_H-M   'P 1'
#
loop_
_entity.id
_entity.type
_entity.pdbx_description
1 polymer ?
#
loop_
_entity_poly.entity_id
_entity_poly.type
_entity_poly.pdbx_seq_one_letter_code
_entity_poly.pdbx_strand_id
1 'polypeptide(L)' 'MERGFSPDMTHGGTARHLWVEGVFEKSMWTGYKSKGRRQYFVETFRCAACGALRAYATEPK' A
#
# COMPACT_ATOMS: atom_id res chain seq x y z
N MET A 1 1.56 19.85 1.63
CA MET A 1 1.75 18.40 1.40
C MET A 1 1.08 18.07 0.08
N GLU A 2 1.80 17.43 -0.83
CA GLU A 2 1.32 17.13 -2.19
C GLU A 2 0.93 15.66 -2.26
N ARG A 3 -0.28 15.37 -2.76
CA ARG A 3 -0.71 13.99 -2.99
C ARG A 3 0.08 13.41 -4.16
N GLY A 4 0.58 12.20 -3.99
CA GLY A 4 1.19 11.41 -5.05
C GLY A 4 0.86 9.93 -4.85
N PHE A 5 1.52 9.08 -5.63
CA PHE A 5 1.41 7.63 -5.49
C PHE A 5 2.79 7.00 -5.61
N SER A 6 3.02 5.93 -4.87
CA SER A 6 4.22 5.08 -4.94
C SER A 6 3.77 3.71 -5.42
N PRO A 7 3.79 3.44 -6.74
CA PRO A 7 3.34 2.16 -7.26
C PRO A 7 4.35 1.06 -6.95
N ASP A 8 3.85 -0.14 -6.67
CA ASP A 8 4.70 -1.32 -6.56
C ASP A 8 4.94 -1.87 -7.96
N MET A 9 6.20 -1.96 -8.37
CA MET A 9 6.59 -2.50 -9.67
C MET A 9 6.63 -4.04 -9.59
N THR A 10 5.79 -4.73 -10.36
CA THR A 10 5.73 -6.19 -10.41
C THR A 10 6.29 -6.71 -11.74
N HIS A 11 6.44 -8.03 -11.88
CA HIS A 11 6.90 -8.60 -13.13
C HIS A 11 5.89 -8.33 -14.26
N GLY A 12 6.23 -7.41 -15.15
CA GLY A 12 5.38 -7.01 -16.28
C GLY A 12 4.19 -6.10 -15.91
N GLY A 13 4.17 -5.52 -14.70
CA GLY A 13 3.02 -4.73 -14.25
C GLY A 13 3.34 -3.68 -13.20
N THR A 14 2.34 -2.87 -12.89
CA THR A 14 2.34 -1.94 -11.75
C THR A 14 1.11 -2.19 -10.90
N ALA A 15 1.29 -2.21 -9.58
CA ALA A 15 0.24 -2.40 -8.61
C ALA A 15 0.12 -1.19 -7.70
N ARG A 16 -1.10 -0.94 -7.19
CA ARG A 16 -1.31 0.04 -6.13
C ARG A 16 -0.77 -0.52 -4.82
N HIS A 17 -0.08 0.33 -4.07
CA HIS A 17 0.40 -0.02 -2.75
C HIS A 17 -0.78 -0.29 -1.81
N LEU A 18 -0.69 -1.38 -1.04
CA LEU A 18 -1.78 -1.89 -0.22
C LEU A 18 -1.30 -2.12 1.21
N TRP A 19 -2.05 -1.61 2.19
CA TRP A 19 -1.92 -1.98 3.58
C TRP A 19 -2.84 -3.15 3.87
N VAL A 20 -2.33 -4.20 4.51
CA VAL A 20 -3.08 -5.39 4.91
C VAL A 20 -2.99 -5.54 6.42
N GLU A 21 -4.13 -5.79 7.05
CA GLU A 21 -4.21 -5.95 8.49
C GLU A 21 -3.36 -7.13 9.02
N GLY A 22 -2.69 -6.89 10.14
CA GLY A 22 -1.94 -7.90 10.89
C GLY A 22 -0.53 -8.18 10.35
N VAL A 23 0.12 -9.16 10.97
CA VAL A 23 1.47 -9.57 10.58
C VAL A 23 1.45 -10.36 9.27
N PHE A 24 2.53 -10.25 8.48
CA PHE A 24 2.68 -11.01 7.26
C PHE A 24 2.72 -12.52 7.56
N GLU A 25 1.82 -13.27 6.92
CA GLU A 25 1.79 -14.73 7.01
C GLU A 25 1.86 -15.32 5.61
N LYS A 26 2.87 -16.18 5.35
CA LYS A 26 3.01 -16.84 4.05
C LYS A 26 1.84 -17.77 3.77
N SER A 27 1.48 -17.89 2.50
CA SER A 27 0.52 -18.85 1.96
C SER A 27 1.17 -19.55 0.77
N MET A 28 1.06 -20.88 0.72
CA MET A 28 1.70 -21.68 -0.34
C MET A 28 1.10 -21.42 -1.72
N TRP A 29 -0.19 -21.07 -1.79
CA TRP A 29 -0.91 -20.90 -3.06
C TRP A 29 -1.10 -19.44 -3.46
N THR A 30 -1.33 -18.56 -2.49
CA THR A 30 -1.66 -17.14 -2.73
C THR A 30 -0.50 -16.20 -2.40
N GLY A 31 0.68 -16.74 -2.08
CA GLY A 31 1.85 -15.99 -1.60
C GLY A 31 1.74 -15.60 -0.12
N TYR A 32 0.63 -14.99 0.28
CA TYR A 32 0.36 -14.64 1.69
C TYR A 32 -1.13 -14.77 2.06
N LYS A 33 -1.41 -14.83 3.37
CA LYS A 33 -2.77 -14.90 3.90
C LYS A 33 -3.37 -13.50 3.96
N SER A 34 -4.35 -13.23 3.10
CA SER A 34 -5.11 -11.96 3.07
C SER A 34 -6.62 -12.14 3.30
N LYS A 35 -7.12 -13.38 3.21
CA LYS A 35 -8.55 -13.67 3.33
C LYS A 35 -9.06 -13.30 4.74
N GLY A 36 -10.14 -12.52 4.78
CA GLY A 36 -10.75 -12.05 6.03
C GLY A 36 -10.02 -10.90 6.72
N ARG A 37 -8.93 -10.39 6.14
CA ARG A 37 -8.18 -9.24 6.66
C ARG A 37 -8.61 -7.96 5.96
N ARG A 38 -8.69 -6.85 6.71
CA ARG A 38 -8.94 -5.54 6.11
C ARG A 38 -7.78 -5.13 5.22
N GLN A 39 -8.11 -4.53 4.08
CA GLN A 39 -7.17 -4.10 3.07
C GLN A 39 -7.53 -2.68 2.65
N TYR A 40 -6.53 -1.79 2.63
CA TYR A 40 -6.71 -0.38 2.27
C TYR A 40 -5.63 0.01 1.26
N PHE A 41 -6.01 0.72 0.21
CA PHE A 41 -5.04 1.36 -0.67
C PHE A 41 -4.32 2.47 0.10
N VAL A 42 -3.01 2.56 -0.10
CA VAL A 42 -2.18 3.55 0.58
C VAL A 42 -2.07 4.81 -0.27
N GLU A 43 -2.53 5.93 0.26
CA GLU A 43 -2.25 7.26 -0.28
C GLU A 43 -0.92 7.77 0.27
N THR A 44 -0.08 8.34 -0.61
CA THR A 44 1.21 8.91 -0.21
C THR A 44 1.20 10.41 -0.42
N PHE A 45 1.77 11.15 0.54
CA PHE A 45 1.91 12.59 0.48
C PHE A 45 3.38 12.98 0.65
N ARG A 46 3.88 13.80 -0.27
CA ARG A 46 5.23 14.34 -0.23
C ARG A 46 5.24 15.77 0.34
N CYS A 47 6.17 16.04 1.24
CA CYS A 47 6.46 17.41 1.65
C CYS A 47 7.24 18.11 0.54
N ALA A 48 6.68 19.18 -0.03
CA ALA A 48 7.36 19.95 -1.08
C ALA A 48 8.67 20.61 -0.60
N ALA A 49 8.76 20.94 0.69
CA ALA A 49 9.92 21.64 1.27
C ALA A 49 11.11 20.72 1.58
N CYS A 50 10.87 19.54 2.17
CA CYS A 50 11.93 18.64 2.64
C CYS A 50 11.91 17.24 2.02
N GLY A 51 10.92 16.91 1.18
CA GLY A 51 10.80 15.62 0.51
C GLY A 51 10.28 14.46 1.38
N ALA A 52 10.05 14.67 2.68
CA ALA A 52 9.51 13.63 3.56
C ALA A 52 8.17 13.07 3.04
N LEU A 53 8.00 11.75 3.12
CA LEU A 53 6.77 11.06 2.73
C LEU A 53 5.93 10.70 3.95
N ARG A 54 4.61 10.81 3.81
CA ARG A 54 3.64 10.23 4.74
C ARG A 54 2.70 9.32 3.97
N ALA A 55 2.43 8.15 4.53
CA ALA A 55 1.58 7.12 3.94
C ALA A 55 0.33 6.92 4.82
N TYR A 56 -0.85 6.87 4.20
CA TYR A 56 -2.13 6.74 4.89
C TYR A 56 -2.98 5.64 4.26
N ALA A 57 -3.53 4.77 5.10
CA ALA A 57 -4.43 3.68 4.73
C ALA A 57 -5.86 4.03 5.19
N THR A 58 -6.52 4.95 4.50
CA THR A 58 -7.86 5.44 4.88
C THR A 58 -8.97 4.62 4.24
N GLU A 59 -10.16 4.63 4.85
CA GLU A 59 -11.35 4.06 4.21
C GLU A 59 -11.60 4.73 2.85
N PRO A 60 -11.94 3.97 1.80
CA PRO A 60 -12.37 4.55 0.53
C PRO A 60 -13.67 5.33 0.76
N LYS A 61 -13.70 6.58 0.29
CA LYS A 61 -14.91 7.42 0.29
C LYS A 61 -15.85 7.02 -0.83
#